data_AF-A0A7N0V9Z4-F1
#
_entry.id   AF-A0A7N0V9Z4-F1
#
_cell.length_a   1.000
_cell.length_b   1.000
_cell.length_c   1.000
_cell.angle_alpha   90.00
_cell.angle_beta   90.00
_cell.angle_gamma   90.00
#
_symmetry.space_group_name_H-M   'P 1'
#
loop_
_entity.id
_entity.type
_entity.pdbx_description
1 polymer ?
#
loop_
_entity_poly.entity_id
_entity_poly.type
_entity_poly.pdbx_seq_one_letter_code
_entity_poly.pdbx_strand_id
1 'polypeptide(L)' 'MSNAPPAQIPTSFGHELRACLRCRLVKTYDQFRENGCENCPFFSMENDNERVVEGTTPNFSGYDSLKLSYLQQLVNTC' A
#
# COMPACT_ATOMS: atom_id res chain seq x y z
N MET A 1 13.68 -1.05 39.14
CA MET A 1 12.46 -0.61 38.44
C MET A 1 12.82 -0.41 36.98
N SER A 2 12.47 -1.39 36.14
CA SER A 2 12.82 -1.43 34.71
C SER A 2 11.84 -0.58 33.91
N ASN A 3 12.26 0.64 33.53
CA ASN A 3 11.53 1.45 32.55
C ASN A 3 11.97 1.04 31.15
N ALA A 4 11.25 0.11 30.53
CA ALA A 4 11.31 -0.06 29.08
C ALA A 4 10.47 1.06 28.43
N PRO A 5 10.99 1.79 27.43
CA PRO A 5 10.18 2.76 26.70
C PRO A 5 9.00 2.04 26.02
N PRO A 6 7.80 2.65 25.95
CA PRO A 6 6.69 2.10 25.19
C PRO A 6 7.12 1.91 23.73
N ALA A 7 6.71 0.80 23.13
CA ALA A 7 7.01 0.48 21.73
C ALA A 7 6.62 1.67 20.83
N GLN A 8 7.61 2.36 20.27
CA GLN A 8 7.36 3.45 19.35
C GLN A 8 6.91 2.85 18.02
N ILE A 9 5.62 2.98 17.72
CA ILE A 9 5.06 2.64 16.42
C ILE A 9 5.65 3.65 15.42
N PRO A 10 6.42 3.20 14.40
CA PRO A 10 6.98 4.10 13.41
C PRO A 10 5.84 4.87 12.75
N THR A 11 5.82 6.19 12.88
CA THR A 11 4.69 7.04 12.49
C THR A 11 4.67 7.35 10.98
N SER A 12 5.40 6.58 10.16
CA SER A 12 5.62 6.91 8.73
C SER A 12 5.51 5.71 7.79
N PHE A 13 4.56 4.81 8.03
CA PHE A 13 4.16 3.82 7.02
C PHE A 13 3.53 4.45 5.77
N GLY A 14 3.08 5.72 5.82
CA GLY A 14 2.33 6.37 4.75
C GLY A 14 3.02 6.45 3.38
N HIS A 15 4.35 6.54 3.37
CA HIS A 15 5.13 6.76 2.14
C HIS A 15 5.65 5.48 1.49
N GLU A 16 5.47 4.31 2.12
CA GLU A 16 5.99 3.07 1.56
C GLU A 16 5.15 2.58 0.38
N LEU A 17 5.82 2.10 -0.67
CA LEU A 17 5.16 1.46 -1.79
C LEU A 17 4.68 0.07 -1.37
N ARG A 18 3.44 -0.25 -1.74
CA ARG A 18 2.83 -1.55 -1.47
C ARG A 18 2.19 -2.06 -2.75
N ALA A 19 2.14 -3.39 -2.89
CA ALA A 19 1.47 -4.05 -3.99
C ALA A 19 0.20 -4.73 -3.48
N CYS A 20 -0.94 -4.52 -4.14
CA CYS A 20 -2.16 -5.26 -3.85
C CYS A 20 -1.93 -6.76 -4.07
N LEU A 21 -2.27 -7.59 -3.08
CA LEU A 21 -2.05 -9.04 -3.15
C LEU A 21 -2.87 -9.70 -4.26
N ARG A 22 -3.99 -9.09 -4.66
CA ARG A 22 -4.88 -9.63 -5.70
C ARG A 22 -4.47 -9.22 -7.11
N CYS A 23 -4.45 -7.92 -7.39
CA CYS A 23 -4.27 -7.40 -8.75
C CYS A 23 -2.85 -6.92 -9.04
N ARG A 24 -1.97 -6.92 -8.03
CA ARG A 24 -0.57 -6.46 -8.12
C ARG A 24 -0.41 -4.98 -8.47
N LEU A 25 -1.48 -4.19 -8.41
CA LEU A 25 -1.41 -2.72 -8.48
C LEU A 25 -0.47 -2.21 -7.38
N VAL A 26 0.45 -1.31 -7.74
CA VAL A 26 1.42 -0.72 -6.81
C VAL A 26 1.06 0.74 -6.58
N LYS A 27 0.87 1.12 -5.32
CA LYS A 27 0.59 2.50 -4.86
C LYS A 27 1.27 2.71 -3.51
N THR A 28 1.30 3.94 -3.00
CA THR A 28 1.71 4.16 -1.62
C THR A 28 0.66 3.61 -0.65
N TYR A 29 1.07 3.31 0.57
CA TYR A 29 0.14 2.98 1.65
C TYR A 29 -0.99 4.02 1.77
N ASP A 30 -0.64 5.31 1.79
CA ASP A 30 -1.63 6.39 1.89
C ASP A 30 -2.61 6.39 0.72
N GLN A 31 -2.15 6.12 -0.49
CA GLN A 31 -3.03 6.06 -1.67
C GLN A 31 -4.02 4.90 -1.61
N PHE A 32 -3.64 3.74 -1.05
CA PHE A 32 -4.58 2.65 -0.79
C PHE A 32 -5.55 2.98 0.33
N ARG A 33 -5.10 3.67 1.37
CA ARG A 33 -5.94 4.10 2.49
C ARG A 33 -6.98 5.14 2.08
N GLU A 34 -6.60 6.08 1.21
CA GLU A 34 -7.47 7.17 0.77
C GLU A 34 -8.44 6.74 -0.34
N ASN A 35 -7.94 6.01 -1.34
CA ASN A 35 -8.70 5.73 -2.56
C ASN A 35 -8.98 4.24 -2.79
N GLY A 36 -8.52 3.36 -1.90
CA GLY A 36 -8.63 1.92 -2.09
C GLY A 36 -7.84 1.40 -3.29
N CYS A 37 -8.18 0.18 -3.69
CA CYS A 37 -7.66 -0.46 -4.90
C CYS A 37 -8.71 -0.40 -6.00
N GLU A 38 -8.45 0.32 -7.09
CA GLU A 38 -9.38 0.49 -8.22
C GLU A 38 -9.79 -0.85 -8.87
N ASN A 39 -8.85 -1.80 -8.93
CA ASN A 39 -9.09 -3.12 -9.52
C ASN A 39 -9.80 -4.10 -8.56
N CYS A 40 -9.90 -3.76 -7.27
CA CYS A 40 -10.36 -4.67 -6.22
C CYS A 40 -11.28 -3.95 -5.20
N PRO A 41 -12.44 -3.43 -5.64
CA PRO A 41 -13.34 -2.67 -4.76
C PRO A 41 -13.88 -3.49 -3.59
N PHE A 42 -13.95 -4.82 -3.74
CA PHE A 42 -14.44 -5.76 -2.71
C PHE A 42 -13.55 -5.84 -1.46
N PHE A 43 -12.30 -5.38 -1.51
CA PHE A 43 -11.46 -5.32 -0.31
C PHE A 43 -11.86 -4.17 0.62
N SER A 44 -12.52 -3.12 0.11
CA SER A 44 -12.95 -1.94 0.89
C SER A 44 -11.85 -1.46 1.84
N MET A 45 -10.66 -1.21 1.29
CA MET A 45 -9.47 -0.79 2.06
C MET A 45 -9.51 0.71 2.41
N GLU A 46 -10.45 1.45 1.85
CA GLU A 46 -10.64 2.88 2.07
C GLU A 46 -10.98 3.17 3.54
N ASN A 47 -10.26 4.11 4.15
CA ASN A 47 -10.36 4.46 5.58
C ASN A 47 -10.07 3.31 6.58
N ASP A 48 -9.66 2.13 6.11
CA ASP A 48 -9.37 0.96 6.94
C ASP A 48 -7.90 0.54 6.83
N ASN A 49 -7.11 0.97 7.82
CA ASN A 49 -5.69 0.71 7.91
C ASN A 49 -5.36 -0.79 7.98
N GLU A 50 -6.15 -1.58 8.72
CA GLU A 50 -5.90 -3.01 8.88
C GLU A 50 -6.11 -3.72 7.54
N ARG A 51 -7.16 -3.37 6.80
CA ARG A 51 -7.42 -3.94 5.48
C ARG A 51 -6.38 -3.56 4.43
N VAL A 52 -5.82 -2.35 4.49
CA VAL A 52 -4.69 -1.99 3.61
C VAL A 52 -3.50 -2.90 3.90
N VAL A 53 -3.16 -3.10 5.18
CA VAL A 53 -2.03 -3.95 5.58
C VAL A 53 -2.24 -5.42 5.18
N GLU A 54 -3.45 -5.95 5.38
CA GLU A 54 -3.79 -7.33 5.03
C GLU A 54 -3.93 -7.57 3.52
N GLY A 55 -4.44 -6.57 2.79
CA GLY A 55 -4.71 -6.65 1.36
C GLY A 55 -3.52 -6.30 0.46
N THR A 56 -2.41 -5.83 1.04
CA THR A 56 -1.22 -5.37 0.29
C THR A 56 0.08 -5.83 0.94
N THR A 57 1.16 -5.96 0.16
CA THR A 57 2.50 -6.31 0.66
C THR A 57 3.52 -5.22 0.34
N PRO A 58 4.42 -4.86 1.27
CA PRO A 58 5.57 -3.99 0.97
C PRO A 58 6.69 -4.77 0.26
N ASN A 59 6.69 -6.10 0.36
CA ASN A 59 7.70 -6.96 -0.23
C ASN A 59 7.22 -7.47 -1.60
N PHE A 60 7.61 -6.76 -2.66
CA PHE A 60 7.35 -7.14 -4.04
C PHE A 60 8.63 -7.03 -4.88
N SER A 61 8.95 -8.08 -5.63
CA SER A 61 10.19 -8.15 -6.44
C SER A 61 10.03 -7.41 -7.76
N GLY A 62 11.01 -6.54 -8.07
CA GLY A 62 10.98 -5.49 -9.11
C GLY A 62 10.73 -5.90 -10.58
N TYR A 63 10.78 -7.19 -10.93
CA TYR A 63 10.78 -7.59 -12.34
C TYR A 63 9.40 -7.47 -13.00
N ASP A 64 8.31 -7.68 -12.24
CA ASP A 64 6.93 -7.49 -12.72
C ASP A 64 6.34 -6.12 -12.33
N SER A 65 6.83 -5.49 -11.27
CA SER A 65 6.28 -4.23 -10.75
C SER A 65 6.67 -2.99 -11.55
N LEU A 66 7.86 -2.98 -12.18
CA LEU A 66 8.32 -1.86 -13.02
C LEU A 66 7.46 -1.69 -14.29
N LYS A 67 6.89 -2.77 -14.84
CA LYS A 67 5.95 -2.66 -15.96
C LYS A 67 4.59 -2.13 -15.53
N LEU A 68 4.14 -2.44 -14.32
CA LEU A 68 2.82 -2.06 -13.81
C LEU A 68 2.79 -0.61 -13.31
N SER A 69 3.85 -0.13 -12.65
CA SER A 69 3.93 1.26 -12.19
C SER A 69 4.07 2.26 -13.34
N TYR A 70 4.82 1.92 -14.40
CA TYR A 70 4.98 2.79 -15.57
C TYR A 70 3.67 2.97 -16.36
N LEU A 71 2.85 1.92 -16.45
CA LEU A 71 1.53 2.01 -17.05
C LEU A 71 0.55 2.83 -16.20
N GLN A 72 0.59 2.71 -14.87
CA GLN A 72 -0.27 3.50 -13.99
C GLN A 72 0.09 4.99 -13.99
N GLN A 73 1.38 5.33 -14.13
CA GLN A 73 1.82 6.72 -14.29
C GLN A 73 1.29 7.35 -15.59
N LEU A 74 1.20 6.58 -16.68
CA LEU A 74 0.63 7.06 -17.94
C LEU A 74 -0.89 7.28 -17.87
N VAL A 75 -1.61 6.50 -17.06
CA VAL A 75 -3.07 6.63 -16.90
C VAL A 75 -3.46 7.86 -16.06
N ASN A 76 -2.61 8.28 -15.12
CA ASN A 76 -2.88 9.44 -14.24
C ASN A 76 -2.32 10.78 -14.77
N THR A 77 -1.74 10.81 -15.98
CA THR A 77 -1.18 12.05 -16.58
C THR A 77 -1.98 12.54 -17.80
N CYS A 78 -3.27 12.21 -17.91
CA CYS A 78 -4.20 12.80 -18.88
C CYS A 78 -5.31 13.56 -18.18
#